data_AF-A0A8T2VK65-F1
#
_entry.id   AF-A0A8T2VK65-F1
#
_cell.length_a   1.000
_cell.length_b   1.000
_cell.length_c   1.000
_cell.angle_alpha   90.00
_cell.angle_beta   90.00
_cell.angle_gamma   90.00
#
_symmetry.space_group_name_H-M   'P 1'
#
loop_
_entity.id
_entity.type
_entity.pdbx_description
1 polymer ?
#
loop_
_entity_poly.entity_id
_entity_poly.type
_entity_poly.pdbx_seq_one_letter_code
_entity_poly.pdbx_strand_id
1 'polypeptide(L)'
;MQLSVAASSNLPLTATSVAAAAVAGAALHVVFLVFNTLVAGMLRFNGNKKQDVAIRKAVILCTSEKTLPVAVAVVNQLSAAGAAAGFAVVPCILAHLLQIAIDSAVVSSWNKKDADAAAAVAGA
;
A
#
# COMPACT_ATOMS: atom_id res chain seq x y z
N MET A 1 21.22 -5.65 19.30
CA MET A 1 22.30 -5.41 18.31
C MET A 1 22.51 -6.67 17.48
N GLN A 2 21.86 -6.78 16.32
CA GLN A 2 22.11 -7.83 15.31
C GLN A 2 22.20 -7.22 13.89
N LEU A 3 22.77 -6.02 13.78
CA LEU A 3 22.94 -5.32 12.51
C LEU A 3 24.10 -5.87 11.65
N SER A 4 24.90 -6.82 12.16
CA SER A 4 26.14 -7.28 11.52
C SER A 4 26.06 -8.62 10.77
N VAL A 5 25.02 -9.43 11.01
CA VAL A 5 24.90 -10.77 10.36
C VAL A 5 24.49 -10.65 8.89
N ALA A 6 23.74 -9.60 8.54
CA ALA A 6 23.42 -9.28 7.16
C ALA A 6 24.70 -8.99 6.35
N ALA A 7 25.55 -8.09 6.82
CA ALA A 7 26.79 -7.74 6.13
C ALA A 7 27.78 -8.92 5.97
N SER A 8 27.78 -9.89 6.90
CA SER A 8 28.72 -11.00 6.90
C SER A 8 28.32 -12.19 6.02
N SER A 9 27.12 -12.21 5.44
CA SER A 9 26.56 -13.43 4.83
C SER A 9 26.73 -13.53 3.29
N ASN A 10 27.38 -12.57 2.61
CA ASN A 10 27.63 -12.61 1.16
C ASN A 10 26.38 -12.93 0.29
N LEU A 11 25.17 -12.72 0.81
CA LEU A 11 23.94 -12.87 0.05
C LEU A 11 23.77 -11.63 -0.83
N PRO A 12 23.70 -11.77 -2.17
CA PRO A 12 23.68 -10.63 -3.08
C PRO A 12 22.29 -9.99 -3.08
N LEU A 13 22.05 -9.04 -2.17
CA LEU A 13 21.00 -8.04 -2.38
C LEU A 13 21.43 -7.14 -3.54
N THR A 14 21.08 -7.54 -4.75
CA THR A 14 21.29 -6.71 -5.93
C THR A 14 20.24 -5.60 -5.96
N ALA A 15 20.62 -4.42 -6.45
CA ALA A 15 19.67 -3.32 -6.68
C ALA A 15 18.47 -3.79 -7.52
N THR A 16 18.72 -4.65 -8.51
CA THR A 16 17.68 -5.24 -9.37
C THR A 16 16.70 -6.10 -8.59
N SER A 17 17.16 -7.00 -7.71
CA SER A 17 16.26 -7.83 -6.89
C SER A 17 15.41 -7.00 -5.93
N VAL A 18 15.99 -5.96 -5.34
CA VAL A 18 15.28 -5.05 -4.43
C VAL A 18 14.24 -4.24 -5.20
N ALA A 19 14.60 -3.68 -6.35
CA ALA A 19 13.69 -2.95 -7.22
C ALA A 19 12.55 -3.84 -7.72
N ALA A 20 12.86 -5.06 -8.17
CA ALA A 20 11.85 -6.02 -8.64
C ALA A 20 10.84 -6.36 -7.53
N ALA A 21 11.32 -6.61 -6.30
CA ALA A 21 10.44 -6.89 -5.17
C ALA A 21 9.59 -5.66 -4.76
N ALA A 22 10.15 -4.45 -4.82
CA ALA A 22 9.41 -3.22 -4.58
C ALA A 22 8.29 -3.00 -5.63
N VAL A 23 8.61 -3.20 -6.91
CA VAL A 23 7.66 -3.12 -8.02
C VAL A 23 6.57 -4.18 -7.89
N ALA A 24 6.92 -5.41 -7.52
CA ALA A 24 5.94 -6.47 -7.26
C ALA A 24 4.99 -6.08 -6.11
N GLY A 25 5.52 -5.52 -5.02
CA GLY A 25 4.70 -5.01 -3.91
C GLY A 25 3.75 -3.88 -4.34
N ALA A 26 4.23 -2.92 -5.14
CA ALA A 26 3.41 -1.85 -5.69
C ALA A 26 2.33 -2.40 -6.64
N ALA A 27 2.67 -3.35 -7.52
CA ALA A 27 1.72 -3.99 -8.43
C ALA A 27 0.62 -4.74 -7.66
N LEU A 28 0.98 -5.51 -6.63
CA LEU A 28 0.00 -6.17 -5.76
C LEU A 28 -0.91 -5.15 -5.07
N HIS A 29 -0.38 -4.04 -4.57
CA HIS A 29 -1.20 -2.98 -3.99
C HIS A 29 -2.19 -2.39 -5.00
N VAL A 30 -1.77 -2.14 -6.26
CA VAL A 30 -2.68 -1.69 -7.33
C VAL A 30 -3.78 -2.73 -7.60
N VAL A 31 -3.46 -4.02 -7.60
CA VAL A 31 -4.46 -5.09 -7.72
C VAL A 31 -5.50 -5.02 -6.59
N PHE A 32 -5.06 -4.84 -5.34
CA PHE A 32 -5.99 -4.67 -4.22
C PHE A 32 -6.82 -3.39 -4.34
N LEU A 33 -6.24 -2.25 -4.75
CA LEU A 33 -7.00 -1.02 -4.97
C LEU A 33 -8.11 -1.21 -6.01
N VAL A 34 -7.80 -1.85 -7.13
CA VAL A 34 -8.78 -2.14 -8.19
C VAL A 34 -9.86 -3.08 -7.66
N PHE A 35 -9.47 -4.18 -7.01
CA PHE A 35 -10.41 -5.13 -6.44
C PHE A 35 -11.34 -4.47 -5.41
N ASN A 36 -10.79 -3.70 -4.47
CA ASN A 36 -11.55 -2.99 -3.45
C ASN A 36 -12.49 -1.96 -4.07
N THR A 37 -12.06 -1.27 -5.13
CA THR A 37 -12.92 -0.33 -5.86
C THR A 37 -14.13 -1.02 -6.46
N LEU A 38 -13.93 -2.19 -7.09
CA LEU A 38 -15.02 -2.99 -7.66
C LEU A 38 -15.98 -3.49 -6.58
N VAL A 39 -15.44 -4.11 -5.53
CA VAL A 39 -16.25 -4.65 -4.43
C VAL A 39 -17.00 -3.55 -3.69
N ALA A 40 -16.29 -2.51 -3.25
CA ALA A 40 -16.89 -1.40 -2.55
C ALA A 40 -17.97 -0.76 -3.43
N GLY A 41 -17.72 -0.59 -4.73
CA GLY A 41 -18.67 -0.10 -5.75
C GLY A 41 -20.03 -0.80 -5.76
N MET A 42 -20.07 -2.10 -5.50
CA MET A 42 -21.31 -2.89 -5.45
C MET A 42 -22.09 -2.76 -4.14
N LEU A 43 -21.48 -2.17 -3.10
CA LEU A 43 -22.06 -2.07 -1.77
C LEU A 43 -22.61 -0.67 -1.50
N ARG A 44 -23.58 -0.58 -0.57
CA ARG A 44 -24.03 0.68 0.05
C ARG A 44 -23.71 0.61 1.53
N PHE A 45 -22.83 1.48 1.99
CA PHE A 45 -22.36 1.53 3.37
C PHE A 45 -23.20 2.48 4.22
N ASN A 46 -23.90 3.45 3.62
CA ASN A 46 -24.76 4.38 4.36
C ASN A 46 -25.95 4.88 3.53
N GLY A 47 -27.05 5.26 4.20
CA GLY A 47 -28.21 5.90 3.59
C GLY A 47 -27.95 7.34 3.16
N ASN A 48 -27.07 8.05 3.88
CA ASN A 48 -26.60 9.39 3.51
C ASN A 48 -25.49 9.31 2.45
N LYS A 49 -25.71 9.94 1.29
CA LYS A 49 -24.77 9.90 0.15
C LYS A 49 -23.36 10.40 0.48
N LYS A 50 -23.22 11.48 1.26
CA LYS A 50 -21.90 12.05 1.59
C LYS A 50 -21.10 11.09 2.49
N GLN A 51 -21.77 10.52 3.49
CA GLN A 51 -21.15 9.56 4.41
C GLN A 51 -20.83 8.23 3.70
N ASP A 52 -21.70 7.77 2.79
CA ASP A 52 -21.47 6.57 1.98
C ASP A 52 -20.21 6.69 1.12
N VAL A 53 -20.02 7.82 0.44
CA VAL A 53 -18.80 8.09 -0.35
C VAL A 53 -17.55 8.13 0.53
N ALA A 54 -17.63 8.78 1.69
CA ALA A 54 -16.50 8.85 2.62
C ALA A 54 -16.08 7.45 3.11
N ILE A 55 -17.05 6.64 3.55
CA ILE A 55 -16.78 5.26 3.99
C ILE A 55 -16.23 4.43 2.84
N ARG A 56 -16.80 4.55 1.63
CA ARG A 56 -16.33 3.83 0.45
C ARG A 56 -14.88 4.15 0.10
N LYS A 57 -14.51 5.43 0.06
CA LYS A 57 -13.11 5.87 -0.18
C LYS A 57 -12.17 5.32 0.90
N ALA A 58 -12.59 5.35 2.16
CA ALA A 58 -11.82 4.79 3.27
C ALA A 58 -11.64 3.26 3.13
N VAL A 59 -12.70 2.52 2.81
CA VAL A 59 -12.61 1.07 2.57
C VAL A 59 -11.65 0.77 1.43
N ILE A 60 -11.75 1.48 0.30
CA ILE A 60 -10.89 1.25 -0.86
C ILE A 60 -9.40 1.34 -0.50
N LEU A 61 -9.00 2.43 0.15
CA LEU A 61 -7.60 2.69 0.52
C LEU A 61 -7.13 1.83 1.70
N CYS A 62 -7.86 1.86 2.81
CA CYS A 62 -7.39 1.21 4.04
C CYS A 62 -7.31 -0.31 3.91
N THR A 63 -8.12 -0.93 3.03
CA THR A 63 -8.09 -2.37 2.82
C THR A 63 -7.12 -2.83 1.72
N SER A 64 -6.51 -1.91 0.96
CA SER A 64 -5.40 -2.26 0.05
C SER A 64 -4.04 -2.23 0.74
N GLU A 65 -3.97 -1.60 1.91
CA GLU A 65 -2.73 -1.34 2.61
C GLU A 65 -2.12 -2.57 3.30
N LYS A 66 -0.80 -2.63 3.23
CA LYS A 66 0.04 -3.60 3.94
C LYS A 66 0.91 -2.81 4.90
N THR A 67 0.82 -3.11 6.18
CA THR A 67 1.57 -2.35 7.17
C THR A 67 2.95 -2.97 7.39
N LEU A 68 3.98 -2.12 7.41
CA LEU A 68 5.35 -2.57 7.63
C LEU A 68 5.54 -3.36 8.94
N PRO A 69 4.93 -2.96 10.09
CA PRO A 69 5.05 -3.73 11.33
C PRO A 69 4.54 -5.16 11.19
N VAL A 70 3.43 -5.38 10.49
CA VAL A 70 2.89 -6.72 10.24
C VAL A 70 3.83 -7.50 9.31
N ALA A 71 4.32 -6.88 8.24
CA ALA A 71 5.27 -7.52 7.34
C ALA A 71 6.54 -7.98 8.07
N VAL A 72 7.14 -7.12 8.90
CA VAL A 72 8.32 -7.45 9.71
C VAL A 72 8.03 -8.59 10.69
N ALA A 73 6.87 -8.54 11.38
CA ALA A 73 6.47 -9.59 12.30
C ALA A 73 6.31 -10.95 11.60
N VAL A 74 5.63 -10.97 10.45
CA VAL A 74 5.39 -12.18 9.65
C VAL A 74 6.71 -12.74 9.08
N VAL A 75 7.58 -11.88 8.53
CA VAL A 75 8.89 -12.30 8.01
C VAL A 75 9.76 -12.89 9.10
N ASN A 76 9.76 -12.31 10.31
CA ASN A 76 10.52 -12.84 11.44
C ASN A 76 9.99 -14.19 11.95
N GLN A 77 8.70 -14.46 11.77
CA GLN A 77 8.09 -15.76 12.10
C GLN A 77 8.23 -16.79 10.96
N LEU A 78 8.58 -16.35 9.75
CA LEU A 78 8.74 -17.23 8.60
C LEU A 78 10.02 -18.05 8.76
N SER A 79 9.87 -19.35 9.08
CA SER A 79 11.00 -20.27 9.27
C SER A 79 11.95 -20.32 8.08
N ALA A 80 11.42 -20.15 6.86
CA ALA A 80 12.19 -20.09 5.63
C ALA A 80 13.09 -18.84 5.51
N ALA A 81 12.78 -17.76 6.24
CA ALA A 81 13.59 -16.54 6.21
C ALA A 81 14.89 -16.70 7.01
N GLY A 82 14.86 -17.44 8.12
CA GLY A 82 16.05 -17.73 8.94
C GLY A 82 16.93 -16.49 9.21
N ALA A 83 18.23 -16.62 8.98
CA ALA A 83 19.18 -15.50 9.12
C ALA A 83 18.98 -14.38 8.07
N ALA A 84 18.24 -14.63 6.99
CA ALA A 84 17.97 -13.67 5.92
C ALA A 84 16.72 -12.81 6.19
N ALA A 85 16.03 -12.97 7.32
CA ALA A 85 14.85 -12.17 7.67
C ALA A 85 15.09 -10.66 7.59
N GLY A 86 16.24 -10.18 8.10
CA GLY A 86 16.60 -8.76 8.01
C GLY A 86 16.76 -8.25 6.57
N PHE A 87 17.20 -9.10 5.64
CA PHE A 87 17.31 -8.76 4.22
C PHE A 87 15.96 -8.73 3.52
N ALA A 88 15.08 -9.68 3.85
CA ALA A 88 13.72 -9.72 3.30
C ALA A 88 12.87 -8.49 3.69
N VAL A 89 13.19 -7.84 4.81
CA VAL A 89 12.52 -6.59 5.23
C VAL A 89 12.87 -5.40 4.34
N VAL A 90 14.07 -5.34 3.74
CA VAL A 90 14.50 -4.20 2.89
C VAL A 90 13.55 -3.94 1.72
N PRO A 91 13.20 -4.93 0.87
CA PRO A 91 12.22 -4.71 -0.19
C PRO A 91 10.81 -4.43 0.35
N CYS A 92 10.44 -4.93 1.54
CA CYS A 92 9.15 -4.57 2.17
C CYS A 92 9.07 -3.07 2.51
N ILE A 93 10.18 -2.47 2.97
CA ILE A 93 10.26 -1.02 3.23
C ILE A 93 10.01 -0.25 1.93
N LEU A 94 10.74 -0.57 0.86
CA LEU A 94 10.59 0.14 -0.40
C LEU A 94 9.21 -0.05 -1.03
N ALA A 95 8.67 -1.27 -0.99
CA ALA A 95 7.32 -1.53 -1.43
C ALA A 95 6.30 -0.68 -0.66
N HIS A 96 6.47 -0.51 0.66
CA HIS A 96 5.57 0.30 1.48
C HIS A 96 5.68 1.80 1.14
N LEU A 97 6.88 2.31 0.89
CA LEU A 97 7.06 3.70 0.44
C LEU A 97 6.35 3.97 -0.90
N LEU A 98 6.43 3.04 -1.85
CA LEU A 98 5.72 3.16 -3.13
C LEU A 98 4.20 3.12 -2.95
N GLN A 99 3.70 2.29 -2.03
CA GLN A 99 2.27 2.24 -1.68
C GLN A 99 1.78 3.58 -1.14
N ILE A 100 2.49 4.18 -0.18
CA ILE A 100 2.18 5.50 0.37
C ILE A 100 2.14 6.57 -0.74
N ALA A 101 3.08 6.53 -1.69
CA ALA A 101 3.11 7.45 -2.81
C ALA A 101 1.90 7.27 -3.75
N ILE A 102 1.51 6.02 -4.03
CA ILE A 102 0.33 5.69 -4.84
C ILE A 102 -0.95 6.19 -4.15
N ASP A 103 -1.14 5.87 -2.87
CA ASP A 103 -2.30 6.30 -2.09
C ASP A 103 -2.41 7.83 -2.04
N SER A 104 -1.28 8.51 -1.84
CA SER A 104 -1.22 9.97 -1.85
C SER A 104 -1.69 10.55 -3.20
N ALA A 105 -1.26 9.94 -4.32
CA ALA A 105 -1.70 10.34 -5.65
C ALA A 105 -3.19 10.09 -5.89
N VAL A 106 -3.72 8.96 -5.41
CA VAL A 106 -5.16 8.62 -5.49
C VAL A 106 -5.99 9.64 -4.70
N VAL A 107 -5.61 9.92 -3.45
CA VAL A 107 -6.28 10.91 -2.59
C VAL A 107 -6.24 12.29 -3.23
N SER A 108 -5.08 12.71 -3.75
CA SER A 108 -4.92 13.99 -4.45
C SER A 108 -5.88 14.11 -5.65
N SER A 109 -5.98 13.05 -6.46
CA SER A 109 -6.91 13.00 -7.59
C SER A 109 -8.37 13.11 -7.16
N TRP A 110 -8.76 12.43 -6.09
CA TRP A 110 -10.12 12.52 -5.54
C TRP A 110 -10.43 13.90 -4.98
N ASN A 111 -9.52 14.49 -4.23
CA ASN A 111 -9.72 15.83 -3.66
C ASN A 111 -9.88 16.89 -4.77
N LYS A 112 -9.09 16.78 -5.85
CA LYS A 112 -9.25 17.64 -7.02
C LYS A 112 -10.63 17.50 -7.65
N LYS A 113 -11.10 16.26 -7.89
CA LYS A 113 -12.43 16.01 -8.45
C LYS A 113 -13.56 16.54 -7.57
N ASP A 114 -13.43 16.37 -6.26
CA ASP A 114 -14.42 16.87 -5.29
C ASP A 114 -14.45 18.41 -5.28
N ALA A 115 -13.29 19.08 -5.40
CA ALA A 115 -13.19 20.53 -5.49
C ALA A 115 -13.78 21.08 -6.81
N ASP A 116 -13.44 20.45 -7.94
CA ASP A 116 -13.98 20.83 -9.25
C ASP A 116 -15.51 20.69 -9.28
N ALA A 117 -16.05 19.61 -8.69
CA ALA A 117 -17.49 19.41 -8.56
C ALA A 117 -18.16 20.47 -7.67
N ALA A 118 -17.52 20.88 -6.57
CA ALA A 118 -18.03 21.94 -5.71
C ALA A 118 -18.04 23.31 -6.42
N ALA A 119 -16.98 23.63 -7.17
CA ALA A 119 -16.89 24.87 -7.95
C ALA A 119 -17.96 24.95 -9.04
N ALA A 120 -18.22 23.84 -9.74
CA ALA A 120 -19.28 23.77 -10.76
C ALA A 120 -20.69 24.04 -10.19
N VAL A 121 -20.96 23.60 -8.97
CA VAL A 121 -22.25 23.86 -8.28
C VAL A 121 -22.36 25.31 -7.82
N ALA A 122 -21.25 25.95 -7.42
CA ALA A 122 -21.25 27.33 -6.95
C ALA A 122 -21.37 28.37 -8.09
N GLY A 123 -21.03 28.00 -9.32
CA GLY A 123 -21.14 28.85 -10.51
C GLY A 123 -22.44 28.68 -11.31
N ALA A 124 -23.32 27.75 -10.91
CA ALA A 124 -24.64 27.48 -11.51
C ALA A 124 -25.76 28.11 -10.68
#